data_AF-A0A0F9EPX9-F1
#
_entry.id   AF-A0A0F9EPX9-F1
#
_cell.length_a   1.000
_cell.length_b   1.000
_cell.length_c   1.000
_cell.angle_alpha   90.00
_cell.angle_beta   90.00
_cell.angle_gamma   90.00
#
_symmetry.space_group_name_H-M   'P 1'
#
loop_
_entity.id
_entity.type
_entity.pdbx_description
1 polymer ?
#
loop_
_entity_poly.entity_id
_entity_poly.type
_entity_poly.pdbx_seq_one_letter_code
_entity_poly.pdbx_strand_id
1 'polypeptide(L)'
;MAFVDNPNAWRTAQGTDIIPEHLLDTICTISPMRTPWLSTLVKMRARHYEVKFVTDELAGYGNPENGDDDVLAIAENTDADFDPVSGWYGYHESLGTLRSWTGGKVQPYTERRVLAFIEWVRKKWDIDPDRAFTDGRGMGGTGAIHFACKHPEQFAYVLNDQGAVDCRESNQLPTLEAAWGRVEWGLRNDQGINVWDWQDLRRFVSSHGPARDLPVLAISPRGHTAWRDGYPRKVVGSRTKRWMRNHNTYTALFKALLDNRHMLITDFDWGPTLAILPQWMDIRRGPVPAVTDSSDKKIKDTPEGPYIFFEPSGSSPSGWIHWHHRWRPDDAVDKPDRLEMTLYVTQGEVTADVTPRRAKAFRAKPGEKFRWTNTHLAEGDRRNWSLRNIWKKYPKAEEIQSGTVTADKDGLLTVQGMIILPTKCRLVIERQEAQP
;
A
#
# COMPACT_ATOMS: atom_id res chain seq x y z
N MET A 1 -15.99 -25.58 -31.97
CA MET A 1 -14.74 -25.57 -31.20
C MET A 1 -15.09 -26.00 -29.79
N ALA A 2 -14.82 -27.27 -29.46
CA ALA A 2 -15.03 -27.78 -28.10
C ALA A 2 -13.92 -27.20 -27.21
N PHE A 3 -14.32 -26.51 -26.14
CA PHE A 3 -13.38 -26.11 -25.09
C PHE A 3 -12.91 -27.39 -24.40
N VAL A 4 -11.60 -27.60 -24.38
CA VAL A 4 -10.97 -28.67 -23.60
C VAL A 4 -11.07 -28.23 -22.14
N ASP A 5 -11.94 -28.87 -21.37
CA ASP A 5 -12.02 -28.70 -19.92
C ASP A 5 -10.66 -29.00 -19.31
N ASN A 6 -10.08 -28.02 -18.62
CA ASN A 6 -8.91 -28.25 -17.77
C ASN A 6 -9.41 -28.65 -16.37
N PRO A 7 -9.28 -29.92 -15.97
CA PRO A 7 -9.81 -30.42 -14.69
C PRO A 7 -9.11 -29.83 -13.45
N ASN A 8 -8.08 -28.99 -13.63
CA ASN A 8 -7.30 -28.39 -12.55
C ASN A 8 -7.52 -26.86 -12.36
N ALA A 9 -8.51 -26.26 -13.03
CA ALA A 9 -8.83 -24.84 -12.92
C ALA A 9 -10.02 -24.58 -11.95
N TRP A 10 -9.89 -23.60 -11.05
CA TRP A 10 -10.91 -23.19 -10.08
C TRP A 10 -11.72 -22.01 -10.62
N ARG A 11 -13.05 -21.92 -10.47
CA ARG A 11 -13.82 -20.76 -10.99
C ARG A 11 -14.28 -19.81 -9.88
N THR A 12 -14.12 -18.50 -10.08
CA THR A 12 -14.83 -17.48 -9.28
C THR A 12 -16.33 -17.48 -9.59
N ALA A 13 -17.13 -16.83 -8.74
CA ALA A 13 -18.55 -16.56 -9.03
C ALA A 13 -18.78 -15.75 -10.34
N GLN A 14 -17.72 -15.18 -10.91
CA GLN A 14 -17.70 -14.44 -12.19
C GLN A 14 -17.06 -15.25 -13.34
N GLY A 15 -16.79 -16.54 -13.14
CA GLY A 15 -16.30 -17.44 -14.19
C GLY A 15 -14.82 -17.31 -14.53
N THR A 16 -14.02 -16.70 -13.66
CA THR A 16 -12.56 -16.58 -13.85
C THR A 16 -11.85 -17.79 -13.30
N ASP A 17 -10.97 -18.41 -14.10
CA ASP A 17 -10.15 -19.53 -13.67
C ASP A 17 -9.01 -19.05 -12.74
N ILE A 18 -8.91 -19.62 -11.53
CA ILE A 18 -7.86 -19.47 -10.53
C ILE A 18 -7.03 -20.76 -10.53
N ILE A 19 -5.72 -20.66 -10.37
CA ILE A 19 -4.77 -21.78 -10.34
C ILE A 19 -4.51 -22.14 -8.85
N PRO A 20 -4.43 -23.44 -8.46
CA PRO A 20 -4.30 -23.88 -7.06
C PRO A 20 -3.16 -23.24 -6.25
N GLU A 21 -2.09 -22.82 -6.92
CA GLU A 21 -0.90 -22.19 -6.30
C GLU A 21 -1.21 -20.83 -5.67
N HIS A 22 -2.31 -20.17 -6.06
CA HIS A 22 -2.69 -18.84 -5.55
C HIS A 22 -3.39 -18.87 -4.17
N LEU A 23 -3.80 -20.05 -3.69
CA LEU A 23 -4.51 -20.23 -2.42
C LEU A 23 -3.59 -20.43 -1.21
N LEU A 24 -2.32 -20.76 -1.45
CA LEU A 24 -1.31 -20.95 -0.40
C LEU A 24 -0.89 -19.63 0.29
N ASP A 25 -1.27 -18.48 -0.28
CA ASP A 25 -0.70 -17.19 0.07
C ASP A 25 -1.67 -16.22 0.77
N THR A 26 -2.85 -16.67 1.21
CA THR A 26 -3.80 -15.78 1.91
C THR A 26 -3.48 -15.72 3.41
N ILE A 27 -2.47 -14.92 3.74
CA ILE A 27 -1.95 -14.69 5.09
C ILE A 27 -2.58 -13.44 5.70
N CYS A 28 -3.23 -13.61 6.86
CA CYS A 28 -3.67 -12.59 7.82
C CYS A 28 -4.12 -11.24 7.26
N THR A 29 -5.31 -11.21 6.68
CA THR A 29 -6.04 -9.94 6.50
C THR A 29 -6.50 -9.45 7.87
N ILE A 30 -5.83 -8.43 8.43
CA ILE A 30 -6.45 -7.57 9.45
C ILE A 30 -7.21 -6.50 8.68
N SER A 31 -8.45 -6.81 8.26
CA SER A 31 -9.35 -5.83 7.66
C SER A 31 -10.43 -5.47 8.66
N PRO A 32 -10.57 -4.19 8.99
CA PRO A 32 -11.52 -3.77 10.01
C PRO A 32 -12.93 -3.44 9.51
N MET A 33 -13.22 -3.73 8.24
CA MET A 33 -14.58 -3.65 7.72
C MET A 33 -14.86 -4.80 6.76
N ARG A 34 -16.15 -5.09 6.54
CA ARG A 34 -16.61 -5.90 5.41
C ARG A 34 -16.03 -5.32 4.11
N THR A 35 -14.93 -5.87 3.62
CA THR A 35 -14.50 -5.67 2.25
C THR A 35 -15.45 -6.51 1.39
N PRO A 36 -16.39 -5.91 0.62
CA PRO A 36 -17.43 -6.68 -0.09
C PRO A 36 -16.88 -7.72 -1.06
N TRP A 37 -15.61 -7.57 -1.44
CA TRP A 37 -14.87 -8.45 -2.34
C TRP A 37 -14.26 -9.68 -1.66
N LEU A 38 -13.97 -9.63 -0.35
CA LEU A 38 -13.48 -10.80 0.40
C LEU A 38 -14.62 -11.57 1.07
N SER A 39 -15.76 -10.93 1.33
CA SER A 39 -16.98 -11.59 1.85
C SER A 39 -17.64 -12.56 0.87
N THR A 40 -17.16 -12.63 -0.38
CA THR A 40 -17.60 -13.62 -1.38
C THR A 40 -16.66 -14.83 -1.48
N LEU A 41 -15.61 -14.90 -0.65
CA LEU A 41 -14.78 -16.10 -0.50
C LEU A 41 -15.61 -17.18 0.20
N VAL A 42 -16.09 -18.16 -0.57
CA VAL A 42 -16.78 -19.34 -0.03
C VAL A 42 -15.73 -20.25 0.66
N LYS A 43 -16.04 -20.75 1.87
CA LYS A 43 -15.25 -21.81 2.53
C LYS A 43 -15.16 -23.02 1.59
N MET A 44 -14.03 -23.18 0.90
CA MET A 44 -13.78 -24.34 0.05
C MET A 44 -12.79 -25.27 0.73
N ARG A 45 -13.23 -26.50 1.02
CA ARG A 45 -12.35 -27.58 1.48
C ARG A 45 -11.37 -27.92 0.34
N ALA A 46 -10.10 -27.55 0.49
CA ALA A 46 -9.05 -28.05 -0.39
C ALA A 46 -8.85 -29.55 -0.12
N ARG A 47 -8.87 -30.41 -1.15
CA ARG A 47 -8.86 -31.88 -0.98
C ARG A 47 -7.58 -32.48 -0.38
N HIS A 48 -6.56 -31.68 -0.08
CA HIS A 48 -5.28 -32.17 0.49
C HIS A 48 -4.65 -31.23 1.53
N TYR A 49 -5.38 -30.20 2.01
CA TYR A 49 -4.87 -29.24 3.00
C TYR A 49 -5.92 -28.95 4.08
N GLU A 50 -5.47 -28.91 5.34
CA GLU A 50 -6.28 -28.41 6.45
C GLU A 50 -6.15 -26.88 6.48
N VAL A 51 -7.17 -26.17 5.98
CA VAL A 51 -7.25 -24.71 6.13
C VAL A 51 -7.80 -24.43 7.52
N LYS A 52 -6.93 -23.98 8.44
CA LYS A 52 -7.37 -23.48 9.75
C LYS A 52 -7.65 -21.99 9.66
N PHE A 53 -8.92 -21.62 9.71
CA PHE A 53 -9.28 -20.21 9.82
C PHE A 53 -9.08 -19.78 11.28
N VAL A 54 -8.46 -18.62 11.50
CA VAL A 54 -8.33 -18.00 12.84
C VAL A 54 -9.71 -17.86 13.50
N THR A 55 -10.75 -17.65 12.69
CA THR A 55 -12.16 -17.64 13.12
C THR A 55 -12.56 -18.93 13.84
N ASP A 56 -12.16 -20.09 13.32
CA ASP A 56 -12.62 -21.37 13.86
C ASP A 56 -11.96 -21.67 15.23
N GLU A 57 -10.76 -21.12 15.49
CA GLU A 57 -10.08 -21.18 16.79
C GLU A 57 -10.56 -20.07 17.76
N LEU A 58 -10.98 -18.92 17.23
CA LEU A 58 -11.57 -17.83 18.04
C LEU A 58 -13.04 -18.09 18.41
N ALA A 59 -13.69 -19.08 17.77
CA ALA A 59 -15.06 -19.51 18.05
C ALA A 59 -15.33 -19.75 19.53
N GLY A 60 -14.37 -20.39 20.22
CA GLY A 60 -14.47 -20.70 21.65
C GLY A 60 -14.36 -19.48 22.58
N TYR A 61 -14.07 -18.30 22.05
CA TYR A 61 -14.02 -17.03 22.79
C TYR A 61 -15.27 -16.15 22.55
N GLY A 62 -16.20 -16.57 21.67
CA GLY A 62 -17.45 -15.87 21.38
C GLY A 62 -18.56 -16.15 22.40
N ASN A 63 -19.53 -15.23 22.51
CA ASN A 63 -20.72 -15.42 23.34
C ASN A 63 -21.56 -16.60 22.80
N PRO A 64 -21.76 -17.69 23.56
CA PRO A 64 -22.49 -18.88 23.10
C PRO A 64 -23.98 -18.65 22.83
N GLU A 65 -24.57 -17.53 23.29
CA GLU A 65 -25.99 -17.22 23.08
C GLU A 65 -26.33 -16.73 21.66
N ASN A 66 -25.32 -16.40 20.83
CA ASN A 66 -25.54 -15.89 19.47
C ASN A 66 -25.54 -16.97 18.37
N GLY A 67 -25.47 -18.27 18.72
CA GLY A 67 -25.53 -19.38 17.75
C GLY A 67 -24.35 -19.42 16.76
N ASP A 68 -24.28 -20.49 15.97
CA ASP A 68 -23.25 -20.75 14.95
C ASP A 68 -23.30 -19.76 13.75
N ASP A 69 -23.81 -18.54 13.94
CA ASP A 69 -23.64 -17.46 12.98
C ASP A 69 -22.17 -17.08 12.98
N ASP A 70 -21.51 -17.40 11.85
CA ASP A 70 -20.17 -17.01 11.43
C ASP A 70 -19.31 -16.43 12.56
N VAL A 71 -18.29 -17.17 12.97
CA VAL A 71 -17.18 -16.51 13.66
C VAL A 71 -16.56 -15.54 12.67
N LEU A 72 -17.09 -14.33 12.68
CA LEU A 72 -16.58 -13.18 12.01
C LEU A 72 -15.37 -12.82 12.87
N ALA A 73 -14.16 -13.13 12.41
CA ALA A 73 -12.98 -12.42 12.88
C ALA A 73 -13.11 -11.00 12.36
N ILE A 74 -14.01 -10.24 12.97
CA ILE A 74 -14.03 -8.80 12.84
C ILE A 74 -12.82 -8.37 13.65
N ALA A 75 -11.76 -7.99 12.95
CA ALA A 75 -10.96 -6.92 13.49
C ALA A 75 -11.92 -5.72 13.65
N GLU A 76 -12.30 -5.43 14.90
CA GLU A 76 -13.05 -4.24 15.34
C GLU A 76 -14.45 -3.94 14.78
N ASN A 77 -15.45 -4.76 15.12
CA ASN A 77 -16.76 -4.17 15.48
C ASN A 77 -17.09 -4.28 16.97
N THR A 78 -16.28 -4.93 17.80
CA THR A 78 -16.57 -5.03 19.25
C THR A 78 -15.92 -3.94 20.10
N ASP A 79 -14.99 -3.15 19.54
CA ASP A 79 -14.71 -1.79 20.08
C ASP A 79 -15.83 -0.81 19.67
N ALA A 80 -16.82 -1.19 18.86
CA ALA A 80 -17.99 -0.33 18.60
C ALA A 80 -18.90 -0.19 19.83
N ASP A 81 -18.77 -1.07 20.83
CA ASP A 81 -19.46 -0.94 22.12
C ASP A 81 -18.62 -0.17 23.16
N PHE A 82 -17.33 0.08 22.88
CA PHE A 82 -16.45 0.98 23.64
C PHE A 82 -16.06 2.20 22.77
N ASP A 83 -17.07 2.99 22.41
CA ASP A 83 -16.91 4.33 21.83
C ASP A 83 -16.24 5.26 22.87
N PRO A 84 -15.16 5.99 22.53
CA PRO A 84 -15.00 6.70 21.29
C PRO A 84 -14.04 6.04 20.31
N VAL A 85 -14.43 6.07 19.03
CA VAL A 85 -13.59 5.78 17.86
C VAL A 85 -12.18 6.36 18.06
N SER A 86 -11.23 5.48 18.39
CA SER A 86 -9.84 5.81 18.75
C SER A 86 -9.00 6.29 17.56
N GLY A 87 -9.62 6.44 16.40
CA GLY A 87 -8.96 6.69 15.13
C GLY A 87 -7.93 5.63 14.77
N TRP A 88 -8.06 4.40 15.29
CA TRP A 88 -7.08 3.31 15.17
C TRP A 88 -5.75 3.55 15.87
N TYR A 89 -5.68 4.63 16.65
CA TYR A 89 -4.49 4.99 17.41
C TYR A 89 -4.65 4.56 18.88
N GLY A 90 -5.67 5.11 19.52
CA GLY A 90 -5.92 5.01 20.95
C GLY A 90 -6.68 6.24 21.44
N TYR A 91 -6.59 6.55 22.74
CA TYR A 91 -7.37 7.62 23.35
C TYR A 91 -6.65 8.23 24.54
N HIS A 92 -7.15 9.38 24.99
CA HIS A 92 -6.63 10.10 26.13
C HIS A 92 -6.86 9.31 27.43
N GLU A 93 -5.84 9.19 28.28
CA GLU A 93 -5.93 8.37 29.50
C GLU A 93 -6.94 8.90 30.54
N SER A 94 -7.33 10.16 30.44
CA SER A 94 -8.41 10.76 31.24
C SER A 94 -9.82 10.57 30.67
N LEU A 95 -9.95 10.01 29.46
CA LEU A 95 -11.25 9.80 28.82
C LEU A 95 -12.13 8.86 29.67
N GLY A 96 -13.40 9.24 29.84
CA GLY A 96 -14.34 8.47 30.68
C GLY A 96 -14.04 8.57 32.18
N THR A 97 -13.13 9.46 32.59
CA THR A 97 -12.79 9.71 33.99
C THR A 97 -13.11 11.15 34.40
N LEU A 98 -13.06 11.44 35.71
CA LEU A 98 -13.18 12.81 36.24
C LEU A 98 -11.83 13.57 36.24
N ARG A 99 -10.77 13.02 35.63
CA ARG A 99 -9.45 13.66 35.59
C ARG A 99 -9.40 14.73 34.51
N SER A 100 -8.61 15.78 34.74
CA SER A 100 -8.32 16.77 33.71
C SER A 100 -7.57 16.13 32.53
N TRP A 101 -7.85 16.63 31.33
CA TRP A 101 -7.10 16.28 30.12
C TRP A 101 -5.73 16.95 30.08
N THR A 102 -5.59 18.14 30.68
CA THR A 102 -4.34 18.93 30.65
C THR A 102 -3.16 18.27 31.35
N GLY A 103 -3.43 17.34 32.27
CA GLY A 103 -2.41 16.59 33.02
C GLY A 103 -2.09 15.21 32.44
N GLY A 104 -2.74 14.81 31.34
CA GLY A 104 -2.60 13.47 30.77
C GLY A 104 -2.03 13.44 29.36
N LYS A 105 -2.01 12.24 28.79
CA LYS A 105 -1.54 11.97 27.43
C LYS A 105 -2.54 11.16 26.62
N VAL A 106 -2.47 11.29 25.30
CA VAL A 106 -3.09 10.34 24.38
C VAL A 106 -2.20 9.12 24.24
N GLN A 107 -2.73 7.96 24.61
CA GLN A 107 -1.99 6.71 24.61
C GLN A 107 -2.36 5.89 23.37
N PRO A 108 -1.41 5.23 22.70
CA PRO A 108 -1.64 4.37 21.54
C PRO A 108 -2.21 3.00 21.94
N TYR A 109 -3.28 2.96 22.74
CA TYR A 109 -3.83 1.71 23.26
C TYR A 109 -4.25 0.74 22.15
N THR A 110 -4.85 1.25 21.08
CA THR A 110 -5.28 0.43 19.94
C THR A 110 -4.06 -0.10 19.18
N GLU A 111 -3.09 0.75 18.83
CA GLU A 111 -1.86 0.29 18.14
C GLU A 111 -1.10 -0.75 18.97
N ARG A 112 -0.93 -0.53 20.28
CA ARG A 112 -0.25 -1.51 21.17
C ARG A 112 -0.98 -2.84 21.21
N ARG A 113 -2.33 -2.84 21.22
CA ARG A 113 -3.15 -4.06 21.17
C ARG A 113 -2.94 -4.81 19.86
N VAL A 114 -2.96 -4.10 18.72
CA VAL A 114 -2.73 -4.70 17.40
C VAL A 114 -1.32 -5.28 17.29
N LEU A 115 -0.29 -4.58 17.78
CA LEU A 115 1.09 -5.09 17.80
C LEU A 115 1.21 -6.36 18.65
N ALA A 116 0.62 -6.37 19.85
CA ALA A 116 0.61 -7.54 20.73
C ALA A 116 -0.11 -8.73 20.07
N PHE A 117 -1.20 -8.46 19.36
CA PHE A 117 -1.92 -9.48 18.59
C PHE A 117 -1.03 -10.03 17.46
N ILE A 118 -0.42 -9.19 16.63
CA ILE A 118 0.49 -9.63 15.56
C ILE A 118 1.62 -10.51 16.13
N GLU A 119 2.21 -10.11 17.26
CA GLU A 119 3.25 -10.89 17.94
C GLU A 119 2.73 -12.26 18.40
N TRP A 120 1.55 -12.29 19.02
CA TRP A 120 0.93 -13.55 19.46
C TRP A 120 0.61 -14.47 18.28
N VAL A 121 0.01 -13.94 17.21
CA VAL A 121 -0.33 -14.71 16.01
C VAL A 121 0.95 -15.32 15.41
N ARG A 122 2.04 -14.55 15.27
CA ARG A 122 3.32 -15.07 14.76
C ARG A 122 3.96 -16.15 15.63
N LYS A 123 3.70 -16.14 16.95
CA LYS A 123 4.18 -17.20 17.86
C LYS A 123 3.32 -18.45 17.78
N LYS A 124 2.02 -18.27 17.53
CA LYS A 124 1.03 -19.35 17.53
C LYS A 124 1.01 -20.11 16.20
N TRP A 125 1.22 -19.42 15.10
CA TRP A 125 1.19 -19.97 13.74
C TRP A 125 2.46 -19.61 12.98
N ASP A 126 2.90 -20.52 12.11
CA ASP A 126 4.03 -20.31 11.20
C ASP A 126 3.64 -19.38 10.05
N ILE A 127 3.51 -18.09 10.36
CA ILE A 127 3.16 -17.05 9.39
C ILE A 127 4.43 -16.50 8.80
N ASP A 128 4.50 -16.44 7.46
CA ASP A 128 5.53 -15.69 6.77
C ASP A 128 5.36 -14.19 7.07
N PRO A 129 6.25 -13.60 7.89
CA PRO A 129 6.10 -12.22 8.28
C PRO A 129 6.41 -11.28 7.11
N ASP A 130 7.06 -11.76 6.05
CA ASP A 130 7.33 -10.99 4.83
C ASP A 130 6.11 -10.82 3.94
N ARG A 131 4.97 -11.46 4.25
CA ARG A 131 3.72 -11.35 3.48
C ARG A 131 2.59 -10.65 4.24
N ALA A 132 2.85 -10.16 5.45
CA ALA A 132 1.86 -9.44 6.24
C ALA A 132 1.52 -8.08 5.59
N PHE A 133 0.24 -7.70 5.60
CA PHE A 133 -0.25 -6.41 5.08
C PHE A 133 -1.41 -5.88 5.92
N THR A 134 -1.74 -4.61 5.73
CA THR A 134 -2.95 -3.99 6.30
C THR A 134 -3.88 -3.51 5.20
N ASP A 135 -5.18 -3.65 5.39
CA ASP A 135 -6.20 -3.11 4.49
C ASP A 135 -7.24 -2.36 5.33
N GLY A 136 -7.87 -1.35 4.75
CA GLY A 136 -9.02 -0.73 5.36
C GLY A 136 -9.68 0.32 4.48
N ARG A 137 -10.97 0.53 4.74
CA ARG A 137 -11.77 1.57 4.12
C ARG A 137 -12.20 2.66 5.10
N GLY A 138 -12.23 3.91 4.68
CA GLY A 138 -12.68 5.03 5.52
C GLY A 138 -11.82 5.17 6.77
N MET A 139 -12.41 5.04 7.96
CA MET A 139 -11.61 5.06 9.20
C MET A 139 -10.65 3.88 9.30
N GLY A 140 -11.04 2.69 8.86
CA GLY A 140 -10.13 1.56 8.76
C GLY A 140 -8.97 1.84 7.81
N GLY A 141 -9.23 2.58 6.72
CA GLY A 141 -8.19 3.02 5.79
C GLY A 141 -7.22 4.02 6.44
N THR A 142 -7.73 4.95 7.25
CA THR A 142 -6.91 5.86 8.06
C THR A 142 -6.02 5.05 9.00
N GLY A 143 -6.59 4.09 9.73
CA GLY A 143 -5.83 3.21 10.60
C GLY A 143 -4.75 2.43 9.86
N ALA A 144 -5.11 1.76 8.78
CA ALA A 144 -4.20 0.94 7.98
C ALA A 144 -2.97 1.73 7.51
N ILE A 145 -3.17 2.88 6.86
CA ILE A 145 -2.04 3.67 6.32
C ILE A 145 -1.20 4.33 7.42
N HIS A 146 -1.82 4.85 8.48
CA HIS A 146 -1.09 5.45 9.59
C HIS A 146 -0.26 4.39 10.33
N PHE A 147 -0.88 3.26 10.64
CA PHE A 147 -0.23 2.16 11.34
C PHE A 147 0.92 1.58 10.52
N ALA A 148 0.71 1.32 9.23
CA ALA A 148 1.73 0.75 8.35
C ALA A 148 2.94 1.68 8.14
N CYS A 149 2.74 3.00 8.08
CA CYS A 149 3.85 3.95 7.99
C CYS A 149 4.64 4.10 9.32
N LYS A 150 3.95 3.94 10.46
CA LYS A 150 4.55 4.01 11.79
C LYS A 150 5.20 2.70 12.22
N HIS A 151 4.74 1.58 11.67
CA HIS A 151 5.26 0.23 11.92
C HIS A 151 5.63 -0.48 10.60
N PRO A 152 6.50 0.12 9.77
CA PRO A 152 6.80 -0.40 8.44
C PRO A 152 7.55 -1.74 8.46
N GLU A 153 8.15 -2.08 9.61
CA GLU A 153 8.76 -3.37 9.86
C GLU A 153 7.73 -4.50 9.90
N GLN A 154 6.45 -4.21 10.14
CA GLN A 154 5.42 -5.24 10.27
C GLN A 154 4.82 -5.66 8.93
N PHE A 155 4.90 -4.82 7.89
CA PHE A 155 4.10 -4.97 6.67
C PHE A 155 4.92 -4.90 5.39
N ALA A 156 4.51 -5.69 4.39
CA ALA A 156 5.00 -5.66 3.03
C ALA A 156 4.33 -4.55 2.21
N TYR A 157 3.02 -4.43 2.36
CA TYR A 157 2.20 -3.42 1.69
C TYR A 157 1.00 -3.00 2.54
N VAL A 158 0.34 -1.92 2.13
CA VAL A 158 -0.92 -1.45 2.69
C VAL A 158 -1.89 -1.10 1.57
N LEU A 159 -3.16 -1.46 1.79
CA LEU A 159 -4.29 -1.02 0.98
C LEU A 159 -5.06 0.05 1.77
N ASN A 160 -5.09 1.28 1.24
CA ASN A 160 -5.81 2.41 1.82
C ASN A 160 -6.96 2.81 0.90
N ASP A 161 -8.20 2.47 1.28
CA ASP A 161 -9.40 2.92 0.56
C ASP A 161 -10.03 4.10 1.31
N GLN A 162 -9.87 5.33 0.80
CA GLN A 162 -10.56 6.53 1.30
C GLN A 162 -10.20 6.94 2.74
N GLY A 163 -9.06 6.48 3.26
CA GLY A 163 -8.62 6.80 4.61
C GLY A 163 -7.96 8.17 4.72
N ALA A 164 -8.45 9.03 5.60
CA ALA A 164 -7.83 10.32 5.89
C ALA A 164 -6.34 10.16 6.23
N VAL A 165 -5.50 11.01 5.63
CA VAL A 165 -4.05 11.08 5.84
C VAL A 165 -3.65 12.23 6.77
N ASP A 166 -4.59 13.13 7.06
CA ASP A 166 -4.53 14.10 8.13
C ASP A 166 -5.84 14.02 8.90
N CYS A 167 -5.75 13.59 10.16
CA CYS A 167 -6.94 13.41 11.00
C CYS A 167 -7.67 14.73 11.29
N ARG A 168 -7.01 15.89 11.16
CA ARG A 168 -7.64 17.22 11.32
C ARG A 168 -8.65 17.52 10.23
N GLU A 169 -8.40 17.04 9.01
CA GLU A 169 -9.27 17.27 7.85
C GLU A 169 -10.30 16.14 7.66
N SER A 170 -10.24 15.10 8.49
CA SER A 170 -11.16 13.97 8.49
C SER A 170 -12.61 14.39 8.77
N ASN A 171 -13.57 13.65 8.21
CA ASN A 171 -14.98 13.79 8.59
C ASN A 171 -15.28 13.28 10.01
N GLN A 172 -14.33 12.56 10.61
CA GLN A 172 -14.42 12.07 11.98
C GLN A 172 -13.78 13.01 13.02
N LEU A 173 -13.40 14.23 12.63
CA LEU A 173 -12.78 15.18 13.55
C LEU A 173 -13.53 15.29 14.91
N PRO A 174 -14.86 15.48 14.98
CA PRO A 174 -15.54 15.57 16.28
C PRO A 174 -15.37 14.33 17.15
N THR A 175 -15.40 13.14 16.55
CA THR A 175 -15.21 11.87 17.26
C THR A 175 -13.77 11.72 17.73
N LEU A 176 -12.81 12.10 16.89
CA LEU A 176 -11.39 12.09 17.24
C LEU A 176 -11.07 13.14 18.34
N GLU A 177 -11.71 14.31 18.33
CA GLU A 177 -11.61 15.28 19.42
C GLU A 177 -12.20 14.75 20.73
N ALA A 178 -13.27 13.96 20.67
CA ALA A 178 -13.80 13.28 21.84
C ALA A 178 -12.84 12.22 22.40
N ALA A 179 -11.99 11.60 21.58
CA ALA A 179 -11.00 10.60 21.99
C ALA A 179 -9.64 11.20 22.40
N TRP A 180 -9.17 12.22 21.67
CA TRP A 180 -7.80 12.75 21.76
C TRP A 180 -7.72 14.17 22.33
N GLY A 181 -8.87 14.84 22.45
CA GLY A 181 -8.98 16.21 22.89
C GLY A 181 -8.93 17.16 21.70
N ARG A 182 -9.41 18.38 21.90
CA ARG A 182 -9.51 19.35 20.82
C ARG A 182 -8.16 19.66 20.18
N VAL A 183 -8.16 19.99 18.89
CA VAL A 183 -6.92 20.27 18.14
C VAL A 183 -6.12 21.40 18.80
N GLU A 184 -6.79 22.45 19.27
CA GLU A 184 -6.16 23.62 19.90
C GLU A 184 -5.55 23.35 21.28
N TRP A 185 -5.90 22.23 21.94
CA TRP A 185 -5.32 21.88 23.23
C TRP A 185 -3.88 21.39 23.11
N GLY A 186 -3.48 20.95 21.90
CA GLY A 186 -2.12 20.52 21.63
C GLY A 186 -1.63 19.38 22.52
N LEU A 187 -2.54 18.49 22.92
CA LEU A 187 -2.23 17.37 23.81
C LEU A 187 -1.19 16.45 23.18
N ARG A 188 -0.33 15.91 24.04
CA ARG A 188 0.80 15.09 23.62
C ARG A 188 0.46 13.60 23.71
N ASN A 189 1.10 12.82 22.85
CA ASN A 189 1.09 11.38 22.93
C ASN A 189 2.11 10.86 23.97
N ASP A 190 2.21 9.54 24.09
CA ASP A 190 3.17 8.86 24.95
C ASP A 190 4.63 9.16 24.61
N GLN A 191 4.92 9.52 23.35
CA GLN A 191 6.24 9.99 22.88
C GLN A 191 6.50 11.48 23.10
N GLY A 192 5.55 12.22 23.69
CA GLY A 192 5.69 13.66 23.95
C GLY A 192 5.48 14.56 22.73
N ILE A 193 5.01 13.99 21.61
CA ILE A 193 4.66 14.68 20.36
C ILE A 193 3.19 15.08 20.42
N ASN A 194 2.81 16.23 19.89
CA ASN A 194 1.40 16.58 19.72
C ASN A 194 0.66 15.47 18.94
N VAL A 195 -0.43 14.92 19.51
CA VAL A 195 -1.12 13.76 18.91
C VAL A 195 -1.66 14.06 17.51
N TRP A 196 -2.13 15.27 17.26
CA TRP A 196 -2.63 15.65 15.96
C TRP A 196 -1.47 15.78 14.96
N ASP A 197 -0.28 16.23 15.38
CA ASP A 197 0.91 16.23 14.52
C ASP A 197 1.40 14.80 14.24
N TRP A 198 1.32 13.91 15.23
CA TRP A 198 1.58 12.49 15.06
C TRP A 198 0.60 11.82 14.07
N GLN A 199 -0.63 12.36 13.98
CA GLN A 199 -1.67 11.90 13.07
C GLN A 199 -1.83 12.76 11.79
N ASP A 200 -0.78 13.50 11.43
CA ASP A 200 -0.60 14.10 10.10
C ASP A 200 0.46 13.33 9.34
N LEU A 201 0.02 12.41 8.46
CA LEU A 201 0.92 11.52 7.74
C LEU A 201 1.83 12.26 6.76
N ARG A 202 1.41 13.44 6.28
CA ARG A 202 2.24 14.28 5.40
C ARG A 202 3.46 14.75 6.16
N ARG A 203 3.24 15.32 7.35
CA ARG A 203 4.33 15.76 8.25
C ARG A 203 5.18 14.58 8.66
N PHE A 204 4.56 13.45 8.99
CA PHE A 204 5.27 12.24 9.38
C PHE A 204 6.23 11.77 8.28
N VAL A 205 5.74 11.58 7.04
CA VAL A 205 6.56 11.13 5.91
C VAL A 205 7.65 12.15 5.59
N SER A 206 7.30 13.44 5.47
CA SER A 206 8.28 14.48 5.16
C SER A 206 9.39 14.61 6.22
N SER A 207 9.07 14.47 7.51
CA SER A 207 10.05 14.63 8.59
C SER A 207 10.98 13.44 8.79
N HIS A 208 10.49 12.21 8.55
CA HIS A 208 11.32 11.01 8.66
C HIS A 208 12.20 10.79 7.42
N GLY A 209 11.83 11.40 6.30
CA GLY A 209 12.63 11.41 5.08
C GLY A 209 12.80 10.01 4.44
N PRO A 210 13.74 9.89 3.50
CA PRO A 210 14.02 8.62 2.81
C PRO A 210 14.62 7.54 3.72
N ALA A 211 15.17 7.89 4.90
CA ALA A 211 15.81 6.92 5.79
C ALA A 211 14.84 5.87 6.36
N ARG A 212 13.54 6.15 6.40
CA ARG A 212 12.51 5.21 6.86
C ARG A 212 11.94 4.44 5.67
N ASP A 213 12.31 3.18 5.52
CA ASP A 213 11.77 2.32 4.46
C ASP A 213 10.31 1.95 4.71
N LEU A 214 9.38 2.64 4.04
CA LEU A 214 7.94 2.39 4.12
C LEU A 214 7.52 1.11 3.35
N PRO A 215 6.39 0.47 3.70
CA PRO A 215 5.80 -0.58 2.87
C PRO A 215 5.33 -0.03 1.53
N VAL A 216 4.99 -0.90 0.59
CA VAL A 216 4.34 -0.47 -0.66
C VAL A 216 2.96 0.11 -0.32
N LEU A 217 2.72 1.35 -0.73
CA LEU A 217 1.48 2.05 -0.42
C LEU A 217 0.52 1.97 -1.61
N ALA A 218 -0.52 1.15 -1.52
CA ALA A 218 -1.64 1.18 -2.45
C ALA A 218 -2.70 2.14 -1.91
N ILE A 219 -2.84 3.30 -2.53
CA ILE A 219 -3.70 4.37 -2.02
C ILE A 219 -4.83 4.59 -3.03
N SER A 220 -6.06 4.67 -2.55
CA SER A 220 -7.13 5.29 -3.30
C SER A 220 -7.73 6.39 -2.43
N PRO A 221 -7.50 7.66 -2.79
CA PRO A 221 -8.11 8.73 -2.06
C PRO A 221 -9.59 8.78 -2.34
N ARG A 222 -10.31 9.56 -1.53
CA ARG A 222 -11.77 9.62 -1.47
C ARG A 222 -12.46 10.26 -2.69
N GLY A 223 -12.17 9.75 -3.90
CA GLY A 223 -12.80 10.12 -5.18
C GLY A 223 -13.97 9.21 -5.58
N HIS A 224 -13.94 7.93 -5.21
CA HIS A 224 -14.87 6.92 -5.74
C HIS A 224 -16.34 7.07 -5.24
N THR A 225 -16.60 7.67 -4.07
CA THR A 225 -17.98 7.73 -3.52
C THR A 225 -18.86 8.80 -4.15
N ALA A 226 -18.33 9.73 -4.93
CA ALA A 226 -19.18 10.69 -5.66
C ALA A 226 -20.12 9.98 -6.67
N TRP A 227 -19.72 8.79 -7.15
CA TRP A 227 -20.46 8.03 -8.15
C TRP A 227 -21.58 7.17 -7.56
N ARG A 228 -21.35 6.54 -6.40
CA ARG A 228 -22.26 5.54 -5.84
C ARG A 228 -23.52 6.13 -5.21
N ASP A 229 -23.46 7.39 -4.79
CA ASP A 229 -24.55 8.05 -4.07
C ASP A 229 -25.49 8.88 -4.97
N GLY A 230 -25.41 8.72 -6.31
CA GLY A 230 -26.32 9.42 -7.23
C GLY A 230 -26.22 10.95 -7.16
N TYR A 231 -25.05 11.50 -6.80
CA TYR A 231 -24.87 12.93 -6.61
C TYR A 231 -25.19 13.70 -7.90
N PRO A 232 -26.19 14.60 -7.89
CA PRO A 232 -26.50 15.40 -9.06
C PRO A 232 -25.28 16.22 -9.47
N ARG A 233 -24.97 16.18 -10.78
CA ARG A 233 -23.87 16.90 -11.48
C ARG A 233 -23.84 18.42 -11.28
N LYS A 234 -24.76 19.00 -10.51
CA LYS A 234 -24.90 20.44 -10.35
C LYS A 234 -24.83 20.80 -8.86
N VAL A 235 -23.68 21.36 -8.49
CA VAL A 235 -23.48 22.25 -7.34
C VAL A 235 -23.59 21.58 -5.95
N VAL A 236 -22.45 21.21 -5.39
CA VAL A 236 -22.34 20.92 -3.94
C VAL A 236 -21.38 21.92 -3.30
N GLY A 237 -21.82 23.15 -3.05
CA GLY A 237 -20.96 24.29 -2.66
C GLY A 237 -20.24 24.17 -1.30
N SER A 238 -20.69 23.31 -0.38
CA SER A 238 -20.05 23.14 0.95
C SER A 238 -19.22 21.85 1.08
N ARG A 239 -19.65 20.73 0.45
CA ARG A 239 -18.89 19.47 0.46
C ARG A 239 -17.71 19.49 -0.52
N THR A 240 -17.75 20.28 -1.60
CA THR A 240 -16.58 20.53 -2.46
C THR A 240 -15.41 21.11 -1.67
N LYS A 241 -15.64 22.02 -0.73
CA LYS A 241 -14.55 22.59 0.09
C LYS A 241 -13.87 21.55 1.00
N ARG A 242 -14.62 20.61 1.60
CA ARG A 242 -14.03 19.57 2.47
C ARG A 242 -13.36 18.47 1.65
N TRP A 243 -13.94 18.14 0.50
CA TRP A 243 -13.37 17.18 -0.43
C TRP A 243 -12.09 17.70 -1.10
N MET A 244 -12.05 18.97 -1.52
CA MET A 244 -10.85 19.66 -2.00
C MET A 244 -9.76 19.74 -0.92
N ARG A 245 -10.13 19.85 0.36
CA ARG A 245 -9.16 19.82 1.48
C ARG A 245 -8.49 18.45 1.62
N ASN A 246 -9.26 17.36 1.57
CA ASN A 246 -8.69 16.01 1.53
C ASN A 246 -7.77 15.83 0.31
N HIS A 247 -8.16 16.36 -0.84
CA HIS A 247 -7.34 16.34 -2.04
C HIS A 247 -5.97 16.97 -1.83
N ASN A 248 -5.93 18.18 -1.30
CA ASN A 248 -4.67 18.88 -0.99
C ASN A 248 -3.81 18.09 0.01
N THR A 249 -4.43 17.42 0.98
CA THR A 249 -3.69 16.57 1.92
C THR A 249 -3.07 15.35 1.24
N TYR A 250 -3.76 14.72 0.28
CA TYR A 250 -3.21 13.63 -0.51
C TYR A 250 -2.16 14.11 -1.52
N THR A 251 -2.35 15.24 -2.20
CA THR A 251 -1.32 15.85 -3.06
C THR A 251 -0.02 16.07 -2.28
N ALA A 252 -0.12 16.63 -1.08
CA ALA A 252 1.04 16.84 -0.21
C ALA A 252 1.66 15.52 0.27
N LEU A 253 0.85 14.50 0.60
CA LEU A 253 1.37 13.18 0.94
C LEU A 253 2.09 12.53 -0.25
N PHE A 254 1.49 12.52 -1.43
CA PHE A 254 2.10 11.97 -2.64
C PHE A 254 3.38 12.70 -3.00
N LYS A 255 3.42 14.02 -2.86
CA LYS A 255 4.67 14.77 -2.98
C LYS A 255 5.73 14.28 -2.00
N ALA A 256 5.38 14.19 -0.71
CA ALA A 256 6.32 13.71 0.31
C ALA A 256 6.82 12.29 0.02
N LEU A 257 5.95 11.40 -0.45
CA LEU A 257 6.31 10.03 -0.82
C LEU A 257 7.25 9.98 -2.03
N LEU A 258 6.98 10.77 -3.07
CA LEU A 258 7.81 10.84 -4.29
C LEU A 258 9.16 11.51 -4.00
N ASP A 259 9.18 12.65 -3.28
CA ASP A 259 10.40 13.35 -2.88
C ASP A 259 11.32 12.43 -2.05
N ASN A 260 10.72 11.60 -1.19
CA ASN A 260 11.44 10.62 -0.37
C ASN A 260 11.66 9.27 -1.09
N ARG A 261 11.26 9.13 -2.36
CA ARG A 261 11.39 7.91 -3.18
C ARG A 261 10.81 6.66 -2.51
N HIS A 262 9.60 6.77 -1.98
CA HIS A 262 8.83 5.63 -1.48
C HIS A 262 7.94 5.04 -2.57
N MET A 263 7.77 3.72 -2.56
CA MET A 263 6.91 3.06 -3.54
C MET A 263 5.43 3.28 -3.19
N LEU A 264 4.72 3.94 -4.10
CA LEU A 264 3.28 4.12 -4.03
C LEU A 264 2.64 3.74 -5.36
N ILE A 265 1.45 3.18 -5.29
CA ILE A 265 0.56 2.95 -6.42
C ILE A 265 -0.78 3.57 -6.06
N THR A 266 -1.34 4.38 -6.95
CA THR A 266 -2.66 4.97 -6.74
C THR A 266 -3.49 4.90 -8.00
N ASP A 267 -4.78 4.62 -7.79
CA ASP A 267 -5.84 4.79 -8.76
C ASP A 267 -7.00 5.55 -8.12
N PHE A 268 -7.46 6.56 -8.86
CA PHE A 268 -8.54 7.43 -8.45
C PHE A 268 -9.91 6.92 -8.94
N ASP A 269 -9.93 5.96 -9.87
CA ASP A 269 -11.15 5.43 -10.50
C ASP A 269 -11.69 4.18 -9.78
N TRP A 270 -10.87 3.16 -9.48
CA TRP A 270 -11.37 1.83 -9.08
C TRP A 270 -11.04 1.36 -7.66
N GLY A 271 -10.28 2.15 -6.89
CA GLY A 271 -9.85 1.75 -5.53
C GLY A 271 -8.47 1.09 -5.50
N PRO A 272 -7.86 0.95 -4.31
CA PRO A 272 -6.48 0.48 -4.16
C PRO A 272 -6.37 -1.02 -4.39
N THR A 273 -7.48 -1.75 -4.19
CA THR A 273 -7.55 -3.20 -4.28
C THR A 273 -7.15 -3.65 -5.67
N LEU A 274 -7.73 -3.07 -6.73
CA LEU A 274 -7.37 -3.42 -8.10
C LEU A 274 -5.91 -3.06 -8.42
N ALA A 275 -5.29 -2.08 -7.77
CA ALA A 275 -3.89 -1.75 -8.05
C ALA A 275 -2.92 -2.89 -7.71
N ILE A 276 -3.19 -3.60 -6.62
CA ILE A 276 -2.30 -4.59 -6.00
C ILE A 276 -3.10 -5.83 -5.59
N LEU A 277 -4.04 -6.26 -6.43
CA LEU A 277 -4.74 -7.51 -6.15
C LEU A 277 -3.69 -8.63 -6.03
N PRO A 278 -3.76 -9.52 -5.01
CA PRO A 278 -2.76 -10.58 -4.80
C PRO A 278 -2.57 -11.47 -6.03
N GLN A 279 -3.60 -11.64 -6.86
CA GLN A 279 -3.47 -12.34 -8.14
C GLN A 279 -2.55 -11.65 -9.16
N TRP A 280 -2.20 -10.38 -8.94
CA TRP A 280 -1.41 -9.56 -9.86
C TRP A 280 0.00 -9.30 -9.33
N MET A 281 0.24 -9.37 -8.01
CA MET A 281 1.56 -9.16 -7.39
C MET A 281 1.70 -9.91 -6.05
N ASP A 282 2.70 -10.81 -5.93
CA ASP A 282 3.10 -11.44 -4.65
C ASP A 282 4.07 -10.54 -3.86
N ILE A 283 3.58 -9.40 -3.35
CA ILE A 283 4.44 -8.43 -2.67
C ILE A 283 4.96 -8.99 -1.33
N ARG A 284 6.29 -8.96 -1.17
CA ARG A 284 6.99 -9.35 0.06
C ARG A 284 7.73 -8.17 0.70
N ARG A 285 8.11 -8.29 1.98
CA ARG A 285 9.03 -7.36 2.69
C ARG A 285 10.49 -7.52 2.20
N GLY A 286 10.71 -7.50 0.89
CA GLY A 286 12.01 -7.52 0.24
C GLY A 286 12.25 -6.27 -0.61
N PRO A 287 13.25 -6.29 -1.49
CA PRO A 287 13.52 -5.19 -2.41
C PRO A 287 12.27 -4.79 -3.22
N VAL A 288 11.97 -3.50 -3.25
CA VAL A 288 10.89 -2.93 -4.07
C VAL A 288 11.43 -1.75 -4.89
N PRO A 289 10.96 -1.56 -6.13
CA PRO A 289 11.35 -0.42 -6.96
C PRO A 289 10.48 0.79 -6.61
N ALA A 290 10.99 1.76 -5.86
CA ALA A 290 10.32 3.05 -5.83
C ALA A 290 10.55 3.76 -7.16
N VAL A 291 9.44 4.14 -7.78
CA VAL A 291 9.43 4.80 -9.08
C VAL A 291 9.19 6.30 -8.88
N THR A 292 9.94 7.13 -9.59
CA THR A 292 9.74 8.58 -9.69
C THR A 292 9.90 9.01 -11.15
N ASP A 293 9.50 10.23 -11.48
CA ASP A 293 9.59 10.79 -12.85
C ASP A 293 9.12 9.84 -13.98
N SER A 294 8.07 9.07 -13.70
CA SER A 294 7.51 8.11 -14.65
C SER A 294 6.75 8.83 -15.77
N SER A 295 7.02 8.43 -17.02
CA SER A 295 6.20 8.80 -18.18
C SER A 295 4.83 8.12 -18.18
N ASP A 296 4.65 7.05 -17.39
CA ASP A 296 3.35 6.45 -17.07
C ASP A 296 2.79 7.08 -15.80
N LYS A 297 2.11 8.21 -16.00
CA LYS A 297 1.25 8.83 -14.99
C LYS A 297 0.15 9.61 -15.68
N LYS A 298 -1.06 9.57 -15.13
CA LYS A 298 -2.20 10.37 -15.61
C LYS A 298 -2.55 11.44 -14.57
N ILE A 299 -1.58 12.30 -14.30
CA ILE A 299 -1.64 13.43 -13.36
C ILE A 299 -0.70 14.54 -13.88
N LYS A 300 -0.86 15.78 -13.41
CA LYS A 300 0.08 16.86 -13.73
C LYS A 300 0.91 17.20 -12.51
N ASP A 301 2.22 17.35 -12.69
CA ASP A 301 3.07 17.85 -11.62
C ASP A 301 2.87 19.36 -11.45
N THR A 302 2.71 19.80 -10.19
CA THR A 302 2.76 21.21 -9.79
C THR A 302 3.84 21.38 -8.71
N PRO A 303 4.25 22.62 -8.38
CA PRO A 303 5.21 22.85 -7.30
C PRO A 303 4.79 22.24 -5.95
N GLU A 304 3.48 22.16 -5.70
CA GLU A 304 2.88 21.60 -4.48
C GLU A 304 2.80 20.06 -4.51
N GLY A 305 3.03 19.43 -5.66
CA GLY A 305 3.00 17.98 -5.82
C GLY A 305 2.26 17.51 -7.08
N PRO A 306 2.09 16.19 -7.21
CA PRO A 306 1.22 15.63 -8.24
C PRO A 306 -0.22 16.13 -8.06
N TYR A 307 -0.64 17.03 -8.93
CA TYR A 307 -1.99 17.59 -8.96
C TYR A 307 -2.88 16.68 -9.79
N ILE A 308 -3.84 16.09 -9.09
CA ILE A 308 -4.85 15.22 -9.69
C ILE A 308 -5.89 16.14 -10.33
N PHE A 309 -6.01 16.02 -11.65
CA PHE A 309 -7.00 16.78 -12.41
C PHE A 309 -8.34 16.08 -12.48
N PHE A 310 -9.38 16.89 -12.45
CA PHE A 310 -10.72 16.50 -12.88
C PHE A 310 -10.92 16.99 -14.30
N GLU A 311 -11.33 16.09 -15.19
CA GLU A 311 -11.80 16.54 -16.49
C GLU A 311 -13.08 17.38 -16.29
N PRO A 312 -13.17 18.59 -16.86
CA PRO A 312 -14.36 19.45 -16.76
C PRO A 312 -15.64 18.83 -17.36
N SER A 313 -15.50 17.74 -18.12
CA SER A 313 -16.60 17.01 -18.79
C SER A 313 -17.50 16.23 -17.83
N GLY A 314 -17.18 16.17 -16.53
CA GLY A 314 -17.96 15.42 -15.55
C GLY A 314 -17.76 13.91 -15.63
N SER A 315 -16.68 13.46 -16.28
CA SER A 315 -16.10 12.13 -16.08
C SER A 315 -15.45 12.04 -14.69
N SER A 316 -15.28 10.83 -14.18
CA SER A 316 -14.62 10.55 -12.88
C SER A 316 -13.27 11.26 -12.76
N PRO A 317 -12.75 11.53 -11.52
CA PRO A 317 -11.32 11.76 -11.34
C PRO A 317 -10.54 10.60 -11.97
N SER A 318 -10.14 10.78 -13.22
CA SER A 318 -9.36 9.76 -13.91
C SER A 318 -7.90 10.14 -13.78
N GLY A 319 -7.15 9.23 -13.20
CA GLY A 319 -5.73 9.42 -13.01
C GLY A 319 -5.10 8.22 -12.34
N TRP A 320 -3.78 8.18 -12.39
CA TRP A 320 -3.03 7.20 -11.62
C TRP A 320 -1.60 7.66 -11.46
N ILE A 321 -0.95 7.11 -10.44
CA ILE A 321 0.50 7.15 -10.26
C ILE A 321 0.96 5.70 -10.16
N HIS A 322 1.88 5.33 -11.05
CA HIS A 322 2.52 4.01 -11.13
C HIS A 322 1.57 2.81 -11.28
N TRP A 323 0.34 3.03 -11.74
CA TRP A 323 -0.66 1.97 -11.84
C TRP A 323 -0.25 0.80 -12.74
N HIS A 324 0.53 1.04 -13.79
CA HIS A 324 0.98 -0.04 -14.67
C HIS A 324 2.33 -0.64 -14.27
N HIS A 325 3.06 -0.04 -13.32
CA HIS A 325 4.38 -0.53 -12.90
C HIS A 325 4.27 -1.81 -12.07
N ARG A 326 5.09 -2.80 -12.40
CA ARG A 326 5.13 -4.11 -11.76
C ARG A 326 6.58 -4.57 -11.59
N TRP A 327 6.78 -5.48 -10.66
CA TRP A 327 8.05 -6.16 -10.48
C TRP A 327 7.83 -7.61 -10.04
N ARG A 328 8.87 -8.42 -10.14
CA ARG A 328 8.91 -9.80 -9.62
C ARG A 328 9.61 -9.81 -8.26
N PRO A 329 8.88 -10.01 -7.16
CA PRO A 329 9.49 -10.04 -5.82
C PRO A 329 10.30 -11.32 -5.57
N ASP A 330 9.97 -12.39 -6.27
CA ASP A 330 10.51 -13.75 -6.14
C ASP A 330 11.87 -13.94 -6.83
N ASP A 331 12.18 -13.13 -7.84
CA ASP A 331 13.46 -13.19 -8.57
C ASP A 331 14.49 -12.14 -8.14
N ALA A 332 14.18 -11.36 -7.09
CA ALA A 332 15.05 -10.33 -6.58
C ALA A 332 16.33 -10.93 -5.98
N VAL A 333 17.49 -10.40 -6.35
CA VAL A 333 18.77 -10.76 -5.73
C VAL A 333 19.16 -9.62 -4.80
N ASP A 334 19.42 -9.93 -3.54
CA ASP A 334 19.79 -8.96 -2.51
C ASP A 334 21.04 -9.43 -1.78
N LYS A 335 22.21 -8.99 -2.26
CA LYS A 335 23.54 -9.28 -1.72
C LYS A 335 24.23 -7.98 -1.31
N PRO A 336 25.23 -8.01 -0.42
CA PRO A 336 25.92 -6.79 0.04
C PRO A 336 26.51 -5.90 -1.08
N ASP A 337 26.91 -6.51 -2.19
CA ASP A 337 27.59 -5.91 -3.33
C ASP A 337 26.74 -5.88 -4.62
N ARG A 338 25.58 -6.54 -4.62
CA ARG A 338 24.76 -6.73 -5.83
C ARG A 338 23.28 -6.77 -5.51
N LEU A 339 22.52 -5.94 -6.22
CA LEU A 339 21.07 -5.96 -6.21
C LEU A 339 20.54 -6.22 -7.61
N GLU A 340 19.53 -7.07 -7.73
CA GLU A 340 18.81 -7.28 -8.97
C GLU A 340 17.31 -7.35 -8.77
N MET A 341 16.55 -6.89 -9.77
CA MET A 341 15.09 -7.04 -9.79
C MET A 341 14.57 -7.01 -11.22
N THR A 342 13.54 -7.80 -11.49
CA THR A 342 12.82 -7.73 -12.77
C THR A 342 11.64 -6.78 -12.67
N LEU A 343 11.59 -5.81 -13.60
CA LEU A 343 10.62 -4.72 -13.68
C LEU A 343 9.87 -4.81 -15.00
N TYR A 344 8.59 -4.44 -15.01
CA TYR A 344 7.81 -4.33 -16.23
C TYR A 344 6.64 -3.37 -16.05
N VAL A 345 6.06 -2.94 -17.17
CA VAL A 345 4.79 -2.22 -17.18
C VAL A 345 3.71 -3.04 -17.87
N THR A 346 2.45 -2.89 -17.45
CA THR A 346 1.36 -3.61 -18.11
C THR A 346 0.96 -3.00 -19.46
N GLN A 347 1.40 -1.78 -19.77
CA GLN A 347 1.06 -1.06 -21.01
C GLN A 347 2.20 -0.16 -21.48
N GLY A 348 2.47 -0.18 -22.78
CA GLY A 348 3.42 0.74 -23.45
C GLY A 348 4.88 0.56 -23.00
N GLU A 349 5.77 1.31 -23.64
CA GLU A 349 7.14 1.55 -23.16
C GLU A 349 7.13 2.83 -22.32
N VAL A 350 7.80 2.82 -21.17
CA VAL A 350 7.86 3.97 -20.27
C VAL A 350 9.30 4.27 -19.88
N THR A 351 9.57 5.51 -19.52
CA THR A 351 10.81 5.90 -18.84
C THR A 351 10.49 6.33 -17.42
N ALA A 352 11.31 5.94 -16.45
CA ALA A 352 11.17 6.37 -15.07
C ALA A 352 12.50 6.33 -14.31
N ASP A 353 12.57 7.10 -13.24
CA ASP A 353 13.63 6.99 -12.24
C ASP A 353 13.32 5.83 -11.29
N VAL A 354 14.26 4.90 -11.11
CA VAL A 354 14.07 3.72 -10.27
C VAL A 354 15.03 3.76 -9.10
N THR A 355 14.47 3.76 -7.89
CA THR A 355 15.20 3.70 -6.62
C THR A 355 14.87 2.40 -5.90
N PRO A 356 15.80 1.44 -5.78
CA PRO A 356 15.54 0.26 -4.97
C PRO A 356 15.40 0.61 -3.49
N ARG A 357 14.37 0.07 -2.85
CA ARG A 357 14.01 0.28 -1.44
C ARG A 357 13.85 -1.07 -0.75
N ARG A 358 13.88 -1.09 0.58
CA ARG A 358 13.61 -2.31 1.38
C ARG A 358 14.51 -3.50 1.06
N ALA A 359 15.67 -3.27 0.44
CA ALA A 359 16.74 -4.26 0.45
C ALA A 359 17.08 -4.61 1.91
N LYS A 360 17.58 -5.81 2.18
CA LYS A 360 18.01 -6.27 3.50
C LYS A 360 19.53 -6.30 3.56
N ALA A 361 20.17 -6.92 2.57
CA ALA A 361 21.63 -7.10 2.51
C ALA A 361 22.33 -5.96 1.76
N PHE A 362 21.78 -5.51 0.63
CA PHE A 362 22.33 -4.43 -0.16
C PHE A 362 22.15 -3.08 0.57
N ARG A 363 23.27 -2.49 0.99
CA ARG A 363 23.32 -1.23 1.75
C ARG A 363 24.40 -0.33 1.17
N ALA A 364 24.00 0.60 0.32
CA ALA A 364 24.90 1.61 -0.22
C ALA A 364 25.18 2.69 0.84
N LYS A 365 26.44 3.14 0.93
CA LYS A 365 26.82 4.28 1.75
C LYS A 365 26.82 5.55 0.88
N PRO A 366 26.53 6.73 1.46
CA PRO A 366 26.61 7.98 0.73
C PRO A 366 27.94 8.16 -0.03
N GLY A 367 27.84 8.54 -1.30
CA GLY A 367 28.98 8.75 -2.19
C GLY A 367 29.57 7.50 -2.86
N GLU A 368 29.12 6.28 -2.49
CA GLU A 368 29.56 5.05 -3.16
C GLU A 368 29.05 5.00 -4.61
N LYS A 369 29.89 4.49 -5.51
CA LYS A 369 29.58 4.35 -6.94
C LYS A 369 29.24 2.92 -7.30
N PHE A 370 28.23 2.77 -8.14
CA PHE A 370 27.72 1.50 -8.60
C PHE A 370 27.60 1.52 -10.12
N ARG A 371 27.91 0.40 -10.75
CA ARG A 371 27.54 0.14 -12.14
C ARG A 371 26.11 -0.38 -12.14
N TRP A 372 25.33 -0.01 -13.15
CA TRP A 372 24.02 -0.61 -13.37
C TRP A 372 23.83 -1.00 -14.83
N THR A 373 23.00 -2.01 -15.05
CA THR A 373 22.54 -2.44 -16.38
C THR A 373 21.03 -2.68 -16.36
N ASN A 374 20.40 -2.48 -17.51
CA ASN A 374 19.01 -2.78 -17.78
C ASN A 374 18.95 -3.69 -18.99
N THR A 375 18.57 -4.95 -18.76
CA THR A 375 18.54 -5.99 -19.80
C THR A 375 17.10 -6.34 -20.15
N HIS A 376 16.72 -6.16 -21.41
CA HIS A 376 15.46 -6.71 -21.92
C HIS A 376 15.52 -8.23 -21.86
N LEU A 377 14.52 -8.89 -21.27
CA LEU A 377 14.51 -10.34 -21.11
C LEU A 377 13.88 -11.09 -22.29
N ALA A 378 13.23 -10.38 -23.22
CA ALA A 378 12.45 -10.99 -24.30
C ALA A 378 11.47 -12.05 -23.78
N GLU A 379 10.80 -11.74 -22.67
CA GLU A 379 9.71 -12.54 -22.13
C GLU A 379 8.35 -11.98 -22.59
N GLY A 380 7.41 -12.86 -22.93
CA GLY A 380 6.04 -12.48 -23.29
C GLY A 380 5.58 -13.08 -24.62
N ASP A 381 4.29 -12.96 -24.93
CA ASP A 381 3.73 -13.51 -26.17
C ASP A 381 4.07 -12.62 -27.36
N ARG A 382 4.95 -13.11 -28.25
CA ARG A 382 5.29 -12.47 -29.53
C ARG A 382 4.10 -12.30 -30.48
N ARG A 383 3.03 -13.08 -30.28
CA ARG A 383 1.79 -12.98 -31.05
C ARG A 383 0.83 -11.93 -30.49
N ASN A 384 1.10 -11.39 -29.30
CA ASN A 384 0.30 -10.31 -28.76
C ASN A 384 0.47 -9.05 -29.61
N TRP A 385 -0.59 -8.70 -30.32
CA TRP A 385 -0.62 -7.54 -31.20
C TRP A 385 -0.24 -6.23 -30.50
N SER A 386 -0.65 -6.06 -29.23
CA SER A 386 -0.32 -4.85 -28.44
C SER A 386 1.19 -4.69 -28.20
N LEU A 387 1.96 -5.78 -28.30
CA LEU A 387 3.41 -5.79 -28.11
C LEU A 387 4.19 -5.76 -29.43
N ARG A 388 3.53 -5.71 -30.60
CA ARG A 388 4.20 -5.81 -31.91
C ARG A 388 5.30 -4.76 -32.10
N ASN A 389 5.06 -3.53 -31.67
CA ASN A 389 6.05 -2.45 -31.78
C ASN A 389 7.23 -2.65 -30.82
N ILE A 390 6.97 -3.18 -29.62
CA ILE A 390 8.01 -3.52 -28.64
C ILE A 390 8.89 -4.63 -29.22
N TRP A 391 8.31 -5.71 -29.74
CA TRP A 391 9.05 -6.81 -30.36
C TRP A 391 9.81 -6.42 -31.63
N LYS A 392 9.30 -5.43 -32.39
CA LYS A 392 10.01 -4.88 -33.53
C LYS A 392 11.25 -4.09 -33.10
N LYS A 393 11.16 -3.35 -31.99
CA LYS A 393 12.25 -2.52 -31.44
C LYS A 393 13.27 -3.34 -30.64
N TYR A 394 12.80 -4.31 -29.87
CA TYR A 394 13.60 -5.17 -28.99
C TYR A 394 13.31 -6.65 -29.29
N PRO A 395 13.88 -7.23 -30.37
CA PRO A 395 13.50 -8.56 -30.84
C PRO A 395 14.05 -9.72 -30.00
N LYS A 396 15.11 -9.49 -29.23
CA LYS A 396 15.84 -10.50 -28.46
C LYS A 396 16.22 -9.97 -27.07
N ALA A 397 16.68 -10.87 -26.21
CA ALA A 397 17.22 -10.49 -24.92
C ALA A 397 18.58 -9.80 -25.11
N GLU A 398 18.72 -8.57 -24.61
CA GLU A 398 19.95 -7.78 -24.71
C GLU A 398 19.95 -6.61 -23.71
N GLU A 399 21.14 -6.12 -23.39
CA GLU A 399 21.31 -4.87 -22.62
C GLU A 399 20.77 -3.70 -23.46
N ILE A 400 19.80 -2.97 -22.92
CA ILE A 400 19.18 -1.82 -23.59
C ILE A 400 19.64 -0.49 -22.99
N GLN A 401 20.11 -0.49 -21.74
CA GLN A 401 20.76 0.65 -21.09
C GLN A 401 21.77 0.18 -20.05
N SER A 402 22.78 0.99 -19.79
CA SER A 402 23.71 0.83 -18.67
C SER A 402 24.32 2.15 -18.28
N GLY A 403 24.93 2.20 -17.10
CA GLY A 403 25.62 3.39 -16.64
C GLY A 403 26.23 3.22 -15.26
N THR A 404 26.51 4.36 -14.64
CA THR A 404 26.95 4.44 -13.25
C THR A 404 26.00 5.31 -12.45
N VAL A 405 25.78 4.96 -11.19
CA VAL A 405 24.98 5.75 -10.24
C VAL A 405 25.78 5.93 -8.96
N THR A 406 25.64 7.09 -8.32
CA THR A 406 26.27 7.37 -7.02
C THR A 406 25.18 7.42 -5.95
N ALA A 407 25.42 6.76 -4.82
CA ALA A 407 24.55 6.84 -3.66
C ALA A 407 24.48 8.27 -3.15
N ASP A 408 23.26 8.77 -2.94
CA ASP A 408 23.07 10.12 -2.43
C ASP A 408 23.39 10.25 -0.94
N LYS A 409 23.14 11.42 -0.36
CA LYS A 409 23.39 11.70 1.07
C LYS A 409 22.66 10.74 2.03
N ASP A 410 21.58 10.11 1.58
CA ASP A 410 20.75 9.19 2.36
C ASP A 410 21.08 7.72 2.04
N GLY A 411 22.09 7.46 1.19
CA GLY A 411 22.49 6.11 0.78
C GLY A 411 21.57 5.48 -0.27
N LEU A 412 20.72 6.27 -0.93
CA LEU A 412 19.81 5.78 -1.97
C LEU A 412 20.46 5.85 -3.35
N LEU A 413 20.20 4.81 -4.17
CA LEU A 413 20.62 4.74 -5.56
C LEU A 413 19.42 4.96 -6.47
N THR A 414 19.42 6.05 -7.23
CA THR A 414 18.36 6.33 -8.22
C THR A 414 18.94 6.19 -9.62
N VAL A 415 18.50 5.16 -10.34
CA VAL A 415 18.81 5.00 -11.77
C VAL A 415 17.87 5.91 -12.55
N GLN A 416 18.43 6.94 -13.18
CA GLN A 416 17.64 7.97 -13.85
C GLN A 416 17.22 7.55 -15.26
N GLY A 417 15.98 7.85 -15.65
CA GLY A 417 15.48 7.64 -17.02
C GLY A 417 15.56 6.19 -17.51
N MET A 418 15.36 5.21 -16.62
CA MET A 418 15.33 3.80 -16.96
C MET A 418 14.12 3.48 -17.85
N ILE A 419 14.36 2.82 -18.97
CA ILE A 419 13.33 2.26 -19.86
C ILE A 419 12.76 1.01 -19.20
N ILE A 420 11.43 0.98 -19.04
CA ILE A 420 10.71 -0.18 -18.51
C ILE A 420 9.75 -0.65 -19.61
N LEU A 421 9.89 -1.93 -19.96
CA LEU A 421 9.15 -2.56 -21.06
C LEU A 421 8.03 -3.47 -20.53
N PRO A 422 7.00 -3.73 -21.35
CA PRO A 422 5.97 -4.72 -21.01
C PRO A 422 6.45 -6.17 -21.18
N THR A 423 7.58 -6.38 -21.85
CA THR A 423 8.25 -7.69 -22.06
C THR A 423 9.32 -8.00 -21.01
N LYS A 424 9.31 -7.25 -19.90
CA LYS A 424 10.20 -7.35 -18.73
C LYS A 424 11.65 -6.94 -18.99
N CYS A 425 12.17 -6.26 -17.99
CA CYS A 425 13.50 -5.68 -17.91
C CYS A 425 14.17 -6.13 -16.61
N ARG A 426 15.41 -6.59 -16.69
CA ARG A 426 16.22 -6.92 -15.51
C ARG A 426 17.12 -5.74 -15.18
N LEU A 427 16.88 -5.11 -14.04
CA LEU A 427 17.80 -4.15 -13.44
C LEU A 427 18.85 -4.92 -12.62
N VAL A 428 20.12 -4.63 -12.87
CA VAL A 428 21.25 -5.11 -12.07
C VAL A 428 22.03 -3.89 -11.59
N ILE A 429 22.35 -3.84 -10.30
CA ILE A 429 23.18 -2.80 -9.68
C ILE A 429 24.30 -3.50 -8.93
N GLU A 430 25.54 -3.17 -9.26
CA GLU A 430 26.75 -3.78 -8.71
C GLU A 430 27.71 -2.72 -8.20
N ARG A 431 28.26 -2.95 -7.01
CA ARG A 431 29.28 -2.10 -6.42
C ARG A 431 30.51 -2.07 -7.34
N GLN A 432 31.00 -0.88 -7.68
CA GLN A 432 32.28 -0.81 -8.38
C GLN A 432 33.39 -1.15 -7.39
N GLU A 433 34.25 -2.11 -7.74
CA GLU A 433 35.49 -2.31 -6.99
C GLU A 433 36.26 -0.99 -6.97
N ALA A 434 36.76 -0.60 -5.80
CA ALA A 434 37.64 0.55 -5.71
C ALA A 434 38.83 0.27 -6.63
N GLN A 435 39.05 1.13 -7.63
CA GLN A 435 40.28 1.07 -8.39
C GLN A 435 41.44 1.21 -7.37
N PRO A 436 42.35 0.24 -7.33
CA PRO A 436 43.40 0.19 -6.31
C PRO A 436 44.35 1.39 -6.34
#